data_AF-H6V8S1-F1
#
_entry.id   AF-H6V8S1-F1
#
_cell.length_a   1.000
_cell.length_b   1.000
_cell.length_c   1.000
_cell.angle_alpha   90.00
_cell.angle_beta   90.00
_cell.angle_gamma   90.00
#
_symmetry.space_group_name_H-M   'P 1'
#
loop_
_entity.id
_entity.type
_entity.pdbx_description
1 polymer ?
#
loop_
_entity_poly.entity_id
_entity_poly.type
_entity_poly.pdbx_seq_one_letter_code
_entity_poly.pdbx_strand_id
1 'polypeptide(L)'
;PGRHRCFSVTRGPGLVGSLLVGVNMAKGLALARHKPLLGINHIGGHIYSLWLTEQVDEIEFPLLTLVVSGGHTELYLMVDHGRYQHLGGTLDDAAGEAFDKVGRVLGLPFPGGPAIDKLVAMAPCPT
;
A
#
# COMPACT_ATOMS: atom_id res chain seq x y z
N PRO A 1 -27.78 -10.22 -12.36
CA PRO A 1 -27.26 -10.78 -11.08
C PRO A 1 -26.14 -11.81 -11.33
N GLY A 2 -24.90 -11.50 -10.89
CA GLY A 2 -23.85 -12.51 -10.63
C GLY A 2 -22.67 -12.65 -11.62
N ARG A 3 -21.91 -11.59 -11.91
CA ARG A 3 -20.63 -11.70 -12.67
C ARG A 3 -19.40 -12.05 -11.79
N HIS A 4 -19.50 -11.86 -10.47
CA HIS A 4 -18.39 -12.07 -9.55
C HIS A 4 -18.21 -13.55 -9.18
N ARG A 5 -16.99 -14.07 -9.38
CA ARG A 5 -16.62 -15.46 -9.07
C ARG A 5 -16.15 -15.66 -7.64
N CYS A 6 -15.61 -14.62 -7.00
CA CYS A 6 -15.18 -14.59 -5.61
C CYS A 6 -15.25 -13.16 -5.05
N PHE A 7 -15.13 -13.04 -3.73
CA PHE A 7 -14.86 -11.78 -3.04
C PHE A 7 -13.43 -11.79 -2.48
N SER A 8 -12.77 -10.65 -2.44
CA SER A 8 -11.45 -10.49 -1.84
C SER A 8 -11.44 -9.33 -0.87
N VAL A 9 -10.67 -9.44 0.22
CA VAL A 9 -10.55 -8.40 1.24
C VAL A 9 -9.16 -8.39 1.84
N THR A 10 -8.64 -7.21 2.15
CA THR A 10 -7.38 -7.08 2.91
C THR A 10 -7.54 -7.70 4.29
N ARG A 11 -6.68 -8.67 4.61
CA ARG A 11 -6.64 -9.33 5.92
C ARG A 11 -5.62 -8.69 6.87
N GLY A 12 -4.60 -8.04 6.34
CA GLY A 12 -3.57 -7.35 7.10
C GLY A 12 -2.23 -7.28 6.36
N PRO A 13 -1.21 -6.62 6.91
CA PRO A 13 -1.25 -5.85 8.16
C PRO A 13 -2.11 -4.58 8.06
N GLY A 14 -2.41 -3.96 9.20
CA GLY A 14 -3.21 -2.73 9.28
C GLY A 14 -3.93 -2.58 10.63
N LEU A 15 -4.63 -1.47 10.82
CA LEU A 15 -5.39 -1.21 12.03
C LEU A 15 -6.52 -2.24 12.19
N VAL A 16 -6.49 -2.98 13.30
CA VAL A 16 -7.42 -4.08 13.56
C VAL A 16 -8.89 -3.65 13.47
N GLY A 17 -9.24 -2.47 13.96
CA GLY A 17 -10.60 -1.93 13.88
C GLY A 17 -11.08 -1.76 12.45
N SER A 18 -10.26 -1.13 11.59
CA SER A 18 -10.58 -0.92 10.18
C SER A 18 -10.63 -2.23 9.39
N LEU A 19 -9.70 -3.15 9.67
CA LEU A 19 -9.67 -4.47 9.03
C LEU A 19 -10.93 -5.29 9.36
N LEU A 20 -11.39 -5.28 10.61
CA LEU A 20 -12.59 -6.01 11.01
C LEU A 20 -13.84 -5.56 10.26
N VAL A 21 -13.99 -4.26 10.01
CA VAL A 21 -15.11 -3.72 9.22
C VAL A 21 -15.11 -4.33 7.81
N GLY A 22 -13.98 -4.25 7.11
CA GLY A 22 -13.85 -4.78 5.76
C GLY A 22 -14.06 -6.29 5.71
N VAL A 23 -13.41 -7.04 6.60
CA VAL A 23 -13.48 -8.51 6.66
C VAL A 23 -14.91 -8.98 6.94
N ASN A 24 -15.62 -8.35 7.90
CA ASN A 24 -16.98 -8.75 8.22
C ASN A 24 -17.96 -8.44 7.09
N MET A 25 -17.82 -7.29 6.42
CA MET A 25 -18.60 -6.97 5.23
C MET A 25 -18.37 -7.99 4.11
N ALA A 26 -17.11 -8.30 3.81
CA ALA A 26 -16.77 -9.26 2.77
C ALA A 26 -17.28 -10.69 3.08
N LYS A 27 -17.23 -11.11 4.34
CA LYS A 27 -17.84 -12.36 4.81
C LYS A 27 -19.35 -12.37 4.59
N GLY A 28 -20.05 -11.30 4.95
CA GLY A 28 -21.49 -11.17 4.74
C GLY A 28 -21.88 -11.31 3.27
N LEU A 29 -21.15 -10.64 2.37
CA LEU A 29 -21.36 -10.73 0.92
C LEU A 29 -21.06 -12.12 0.37
N ALA A 30 -19.94 -12.72 0.78
CA ALA A 30 -19.55 -14.06 0.34
C ALA A 30 -20.55 -15.13 0.78
N LEU A 31 -21.02 -15.05 2.02
CA LEU A 31 -22.03 -15.95 2.57
C LEU A 31 -23.38 -15.78 1.84
N ALA A 32 -23.86 -14.55 1.68
CA ALA A 32 -25.13 -14.26 1.02
C ALA A 32 -25.18 -14.67 -0.47
N ARG A 33 -24.02 -14.83 -1.11
CA ARG A 33 -23.91 -15.19 -2.53
C ARG A 33 -23.31 -16.57 -2.77
N HIS A 34 -23.04 -17.32 -1.71
CA HIS A 34 -22.37 -18.62 -1.76
C HIS A 34 -21.11 -18.59 -2.63
N LYS A 35 -20.26 -17.57 -2.43
CA LYS A 35 -19.00 -17.39 -3.17
C LYS A 35 -17.79 -17.53 -2.25
N PRO A 36 -16.64 -17.98 -2.78
CA PRO A 36 -15.38 -17.99 -2.04
C PRO A 36 -14.98 -16.58 -1.59
N LEU A 37 -14.33 -16.51 -0.43
CA LEU A 37 -13.72 -15.29 0.12
C LEU A 37 -12.20 -15.48 0.20
N LEU A 38 -11.46 -14.53 -0.35
CA LEU A 38 -9.99 -14.51 -0.34
C LEU A 38 -9.49 -13.40 0.57
N GLY A 39 -8.65 -13.76 1.55
CA GLY A 39 -7.94 -12.81 2.39
C GLY A 39 -6.61 -12.43 1.73
N ILE A 40 -6.45 -11.15 1.41
CA ILE A 40 -5.27 -10.62 0.70
C ILE A 40 -4.34 -9.94 1.70
N ASN A 41 -3.03 -10.20 1.56
CA ASN A 41 -2.02 -9.47 2.31
C ASN A 41 -1.90 -8.05 1.74
N HIS A 42 -1.94 -7.04 2.60
CA HIS A 42 -1.92 -5.63 2.23
C HIS A 42 -0.65 -5.26 1.45
N ILE A 43 0.52 -5.67 1.93
CA ILE A 43 1.81 -5.43 1.26
C ILE A 43 1.88 -6.17 -0.07
N GLY A 44 1.42 -7.43 -0.11
CA GLY A 44 1.30 -8.18 -1.36
C GLY A 44 0.42 -7.45 -2.38
N GLY A 45 -0.68 -6.84 -1.93
CA GLY A 45 -1.53 -5.99 -2.78
C GLY A 45 -0.81 -4.76 -3.32
N HIS A 46 0.00 -4.08 -2.50
CA HIS A 46 0.85 -2.98 -2.98
C HIS A 46 1.83 -3.43 -4.05
N ILE A 47 2.56 -4.52 -3.82
CA ILE A 47 3.51 -5.06 -4.79
C ILE A 47 2.78 -5.42 -6.08
N TYR A 48 1.75 -6.26 -6.01
CA TYR A 48 0.98 -6.70 -7.19
C TYR A 48 0.26 -5.57 -7.94
N SER A 49 0.07 -4.40 -7.33
CA SER A 49 -0.55 -3.26 -8.02
C SER A 49 0.27 -2.72 -9.18
N LEU A 50 1.60 -2.88 -9.14
CA LEU A 50 2.51 -2.47 -10.23
C LEU A 50 2.14 -3.14 -11.57
N TRP A 51 1.59 -4.36 -11.51
CA TRP A 51 1.14 -5.12 -12.69
C TRP A 51 -0.18 -4.65 -13.29
N LEU A 52 -0.92 -3.82 -12.57
CA LEU A 52 -2.16 -3.23 -13.07
C LEU A 52 -1.91 -1.88 -13.72
N THR A 53 -0.85 -1.18 -13.31
CA THR A 53 -0.56 0.19 -13.75
C THR A 53 0.51 0.23 -14.83
N GLU A 54 1.52 -0.63 -14.75
CA GLU A 54 2.60 -0.68 -15.71
C GLU A 54 2.26 -1.66 -16.84
N GLN A 55 2.55 -1.28 -18.09
CA GLN A 55 2.47 -2.18 -19.25
C GLN A 55 3.71 -3.06 -19.29
N VAL A 56 3.90 -3.87 -18.25
CA VAL A 56 5.00 -4.83 -18.19
C VAL A 56 4.50 -6.14 -18.78
N ASP A 57 5.02 -6.50 -19.95
CA ASP A 57 4.61 -7.71 -20.67
C ASP A 57 5.00 -9.00 -19.91
N GLU A 58 6.10 -8.99 -19.16
CA GLU A 58 6.56 -10.15 -18.39
C GLU A 58 7.34 -9.75 -17.12
N ILE A 59 7.15 -10.52 -16.04
CA ILE A 59 7.89 -10.36 -14.79
C ILE A 59 9.14 -11.21 -14.82
N GLU A 60 10.28 -10.58 -14.64
CA GLU A 60 11.50 -11.29 -14.36
C GLU A 60 11.75 -11.30 -12.86
N PHE A 61 11.80 -12.51 -12.29
CA PHE A 61 12.26 -12.74 -10.92
C PHE A 61 13.75 -13.08 -10.92
N PRO A 62 14.49 -12.72 -9.86
CA PRO A 62 14.04 -11.98 -8.68
C PRO A 62 13.92 -10.48 -8.94
N LEU A 63 12.96 -9.82 -8.27
CA LEU A 63 12.78 -8.37 -8.34
C LEU A 63 12.84 -7.72 -6.95
N LEU A 64 13.27 -6.47 -6.93
CA LEU A 64 13.33 -5.64 -5.73
C LEU A 64 12.13 -4.68 -5.73
N THR A 65 11.41 -4.59 -4.61
CA THR A 65 10.28 -3.67 -4.47
C THR A 65 10.47 -2.77 -3.25
N LEU A 66 10.36 -1.46 -3.49
CA LEU A 66 10.32 -0.43 -2.46
C LEU A 66 8.86 0.00 -2.26
N VAL A 67 8.29 -0.33 -1.10
CA VAL A 67 6.91 0.03 -0.74
C VAL A 67 6.96 1.26 0.16
N VAL A 68 6.63 2.42 -0.40
CA VAL A 68 6.65 3.71 0.31
C VAL A 68 5.27 4.35 0.24
N SER A 69 4.67 4.58 1.41
CA SER A 69 3.35 5.19 1.58
C SER A 69 3.29 5.99 2.89
N GLY A 70 2.10 6.45 3.29
CA GLY A 70 1.88 7.05 4.61
C GLY A 70 2.11 6.11 5.78
N GLY A 71 1.98 4.79 5.59
CA GLY A 71 2.11 3.80 6.68
C GLY A 71 3.19 2.74 6.46
N HIS A 72 3.86 2.74 5.31
CA HIS A 72 4.89 1.76 4.96
C HIS A 72 6.11 2.44 4.38
N THR A 73 7.29 1.97 4.76
CA THR A 73 8.58 2.31 4.14
C THR A 73 9.43 1.06 4.29
N GLU A 74 9.32 0.18 3.30
CA GLU A 74 9.77 -1.21 3.39
C GLU A 74 10.43 -1.63 2.06
N LEU A 75 11.49 -2.42 2.15
CA LEU A 75 12.21 -2.99 1.03
C LEU A 75 12.06 -4.51 1.03
N TYR A 76 11.58 -5.06 -0.10
CA TYR A 76 11.36 -6.50 -0.27
C TYR A 76 12.08 -7.03 -1.51
N LEU A 77 12.71 -8.19 -1.37
CA LEU A 77 13.14 -9.03 -2.49
C LEU A 77 12.03 -10.05 -2.77
N MET A 78 11.43 -9.99 -3.95
CA MET A 78 10.44 -10.96 -4.42
C MET A 78 11.14 -11.94 -5.36
N VAL A 79 11.28 -13.19 -4.92
CA VAL A 79 12.01 -14.24 -5.67
C VAL A 79 11.11 -15.09 -6.56
N ASP A 80 9.79 -15.02 -6.31
CA ASP A 80 8.73 -15.69 -7.08
C ASP A 80 7.38 -15.12 -6.61
N HIS A 81 6.30 -15.48 -7.29
CA HIS A 81 4.94 -15.16 -6.89
C HIS A 81 4.64 -15.56 -5.45
N GLY A 82 4.24 -14.58 -4.64
CA GLY A 82 3.90 -14.80 -3.23
C GLY A 82 5.11 -15.11 -2.33
N ARG A 83 6.33 -15.09 -2.86
CA ARG A 83 7.57 -15.38 -2.12
C ARG A 83 8.37 -14.09 -1.94
N TYR A 84 8.24 -13.51 -0.76
CA TYR A 84 8.87 -12.25 -0.38
C TYR A 84 9.89 -12.46 0.73
N GLN A 85 11.05 -11.83 0.59
CA GLN A 85 12.03 -11.66 1.63
C GLN A 85 12.07 -10.19 2.02
N HIS A 86 11.79 -9.90 3.29
CA HIS A 86 11.95 -8.56 3.84
C HIS A 86 13.44 -8.25 4.01
N LEU A 87 13.92 -7.20 3.35
CA LEU A 87 15.32 -6.78 3.41
C LEU A 87 15.57 -5.67 4.43
N GLY A 88 14.53 -4.90 4.76
CA GLY A 88 14.61 -3.82 5.73
C GLY A 88 13.44 -2.85 5.60
N GLY A 89 13.24 -2.04 6.62
CA GLY A 89 12.17 -1.06 6.68
C GLY A 89 12.44 0.01 7.72
N THR A 90 11.55 0.98 7.79
CA THR A 90 11.56 1.95 8.88
C THR A 90 11.41 1.26 10.23
N LEU A 91 12.09 1.78 11.25
CA LEU A 91 11.95 1.33 12.63
C LEU A 91 10.94 2.19 13.42
N ASP A 92 10.54 3.33 12.84
CA ASP A 92 9.71 4.34 13.46
C ASP A 92 8.67 4.89 12.46
N ASP A 93 8.90 6.08 11.93
CA ASP A 93 7.97 6.78 11.06
C ASP A 93 8.15 6.29 9.61
N ALA A 94 7.04 5.99 8.95
CA ALA A 94 7.07 5.85 7.50
C ALA A 94 7.40 7.19 6.84
N ALA A 95 7.99 7.17 5.65
CA ALA A 95 8.36 8.38 4.93
C ALA A 95 7.16 9.32 4.75
N GLY A 96 5.99 8.80 4.34
CA GLY A 96 4.80 9.63 4.21
C GLY A 96 4.32 10.24 5.54
N GLU A 97 4.41 9.48 6.64
CA GLU A 97 4.11 9.99 7.98
C GLU A 97 5.08 11.10 8.41
N ALA A 98 6.37 10.95 8.12
CA ALA A 98 7.37 11.98 8.37
C ALA A 98 7.05 13.27 7.59
N PHE A 99 6.70 13.17 6.30
CA PHE A 99 6.26 14.32 5.51
C PHE A 99 5.00 14.98 6.07
N ASP A 100 4.03 14.20 6.54
CA ASP A 100 2.80 14.74 7.13
C ASP A 100 3.06 15.45 8.46
N LYS A 101 3.91 14.89 9.32
CA LYS A 101 4.32 15.51 10.60
C LYS A 101 5.09 16.80 10.37
N VAL A 102 6.07 16.80 9.46
CA VAL A 102 6.84 18.00 9.11
C VAL A 102 5.94 19.05 8.48
N GLY A 103 5.06 18.66 7.55
CA GLY A 103 4.11 19.58 6.93
C GLY A 103 3.24 20.28 7.98
N ARG A 104 2.76 19.53 8.97
CA ARG A 104 2.01 20.10 10.10
C ARG A 104 2.83 21.08 10.94
N VAL A 105 4.09 20.77 11.25
CA VAL A 105 4.99 21.67 11.98
C VAL A 105 5.24 22.96 11.21
N LEU A 106 5.31 22.88 9.88
CA LEU A 106 5.46 24.03 8.98
C LEU A 106 4.16 24.81 8.73
N GLY A 107 3.03 24.40 9.32
CA GLY A 107 1.73 25.04 9.09
C GLY A 107 1.13 24.78 7.70
N LEU A 108 1.56 23.73 7.01
CA LEU A 108 1.08 23.34 5.69
C LEU A 108 -0.21 22.49 5.77
N PRO A 109 -1.04 22.50 4.71
CA PRO A 109 -2.22 21.64 4.64
C PRO A 109 -1.84 20.17 4.52
N PHE A 110 -2.74 19.29 4.98
CA PHE A 110 -2.64 17.84 4.77
C PHE A 110 -3.20 17.44 3.39
N PRO A 111 -2.62 16.44 2.68
CA PRO A 111 -1.41 15.68 3.01
C PRO A 111 -0.13 16.52 2.87
N GLY A 112 0.80 16.35 3.81
CA GLY A 112 2.01 17.16 3.95
C GLY A 112 3.00 16.93 2.81
N GLY A 113 3.12 15.70 2.30
CA GLY A 113 4.02 15.38 1.19
C GLY A 113 3.81 16.27 -0.05
N PRO A 114 2.61 16.27 -0.66
CA PRO A 114 2.30 17.15 -1.79
C PRO A 114 2.38 18.65 -1.48
N ALA A 115 2.14 19.07 -0.23
CA ALA A 115 2.26 20.46 0.16
C ALA A 115 3.73 20.91 0.23
N ILE A 116 4.60 20.08 0.78
CA ILE A 116 6.05 20.30 0.85
C ILE A 116 6.66 20.32 -0.55
N ASP A 117 6.30 19.35 -1.41
CA ASP A 117 6.81 19.28 -2.78
C ASP A 117 6.51 20.56 -3.59
N LYS A 118 5.28 21.06 -3.50
CA LYS A 118 4.88 22.34 -4.13
C LYS A 118 5.66 23.54 -3.61
N LEU A 119 5.92 23.59 -2.30
CA LEU A 119 6.69 24.67 -1.69
C LEU A 119 8.12 24.70 -2.23
N VAL A 120 8.74 23.53 -2.37
CA VAL A 120 10.10 23.38 -2.90
C VAL A 120 10.16 23.69 -4.39
N ALA A 121 9.17 23.25 -5.18
CA ALA A 121 9.11 23.56 -6.61
C ALA A 121 8.99 25.07 -6.91
N MET A 122 8.53 25.87 -5.94
CA MET A 122 8.46 27.33 -6.02
C MET A 122 9.69 28.03 -5.44
N ALA A 123 10.59 27.31 -4.76
CA ALA A 123 11.78 27.89 -4.16
C ALA A 123 12.91 28.05 -5.21
N PRO A 124 13.66 29.17 -5.18
CA PRO A 124 14.86 29.28 -5.99
C PRO A 124 15.85 28.19 -5.59
N CYS A 125 16.51 27.58 -6.57
CA CYS A 125 17.55 26.57 -6.33
C CYS A 125 18.62 27.16 -5.39
N PRO A 126 18.90 26.52 -4.23
CA PRO A 126 20.01 26.95 -3.40
C PRO A 126 21.30 26.75 -4.19
N THR A 127 22.00 27.86 -4.45
CA THR A 127 23.35 27.87 -5.06
C THR A 127 24.40 27.49 -4.03
#